data_AF-A0A6C1RKG1-F1
#
_entry.id   AF-A0A6C1RKG1-F1
#
_cell.length_a   1.000
_cell.length_b   1.000
_cell.length_c   1.000
_cell.angle_alpha   90.00
_cell.angle_beta   90.00
_cell.angle_gamma   90.00
#
_symmetry.space_group_name_H-M   'P 1'
#
loop_
_entity.id
_entity.type
_entity.pdbx_description
1 polymer ?
#
loop_
_entity_poly.entity_id
_entity_poly.type
_entity_poly.pdbx_seq_one_letter_code
_entity_poly.pdbx_strand_id
1 'polypeptide(L)' 'ASAELVHRANDAIFLPFAMIQGGHFIMGQGAVPIYRDGTLIGAVGASGGTPAQDEEVAQAGVTAAGFSAKP' A
#
# COMPACT_ATOMS: atom_id res chain seq x y z
N ALA A 1 1.72 3.85 7.64
CA ALA A 1 2.53 3.01 6.72
C ALA A 1 1.73 1.74 6.41
N SER A 2 1.92 1.06 5.27
CA SER A 2 1.14 -0.16 5.00
C SER A 2 1.48 -1.29 5.99
N ALA A 3 2.71 -1.30 6.50
CA ALA A 3 3.14 -2.14 7.62
C ALA A 3 2.17 -2.12 8.83
N GLU A 4 1.69 -0.93 9.21
CA GLU A 4 0.78 -0.75 10.34
C GLU A 4 -0.61 -1.34 10.07
N LEU A 5 -1.00 -1.43 8.80
CA LEU A 5 -2.31 -1.95 8.40
C LEU A 5 -2.33 -3.47 8.26
N VAL A 6 -1.16 -4.12 8.14
CA VAL A 6 -1.07 -5.58 7.92
C VAL A 6 -1.78 -6.38 9.01
N HIS A 7 -1.71 -5.96 10.27
CA HIS A 7 -2.39 -6.68 11.36
C HIS A 7 -3.91 -6.77 11.15
N ARG A 8 -4.51 -5.78 10.47
CA ARG A 8 -5.95 -5.74 10.14
C ARG A 8 -6.30 -6.59 8.93
N ALA A 9 -5.33 -7.04 8.14
CA ALA A 9 -5.59 -7.89 6.97
C ALA A 9 -6.39 -9.16 7.34
N ASN A 10 -6.25 -9.62 8.58
CA ASN A 10 -6.93 -10.80 9.12
C ASN A 10 -8.25 -10.49 9.86
N ASP A 11 -8.68 -9.22 9.92
CA ASP A 11 -9.98 -8.90 10.51
C ASP A 11 -11.10 -9.57 9.69
N ALA A 12 -12.16 -9.99 10.37
CA ALA A 12 -13.25 -10.78 9.80
C ALA A 12 -13.94 -10.15 8.57
N ILE A 13 -13.74 -8.86 8.32
CA ILE A 13 -14.30 -8.13 7.19
C ILE A 13 -13.43 -8.27 5.92
N PHE A 14 -12.10 -8.33 6.04
CA PHE A 14 -11.21 -8.18 4.88
C PHE A 14 -11.02 -9.47 4.09
N LEU A 15 -11.01 -10.62 4.76
CA LEU A 15 -10.91 -11.92 4.10
C LEU A 15 -12.11 -12.21 3.15
N PRO A 16 -13.38 -12.11 3.58
CA PRO A 16 -14.52 -12.28 2.67
C PRO A 16 -14.58 -11.18 1.60
N PHE A 17 -14.15 -9.95 1.91
CA PHE A 17 -14.04 -8.88 0.92
C PHE A 17 -13.06 -9.23 -0.21
N ALA A 18 -11.87 -9.74 0.12
CA ALA A 18 -10.89 -10.16 -0.89
C ALA A 18 -11.42 -11.30 -1.78
N MET A 19 -12.21 -12.22 -1.22
CA MET A 19 -12.89 -13.28 -1.98
C MET A 19 -13.97 -12.73 -2.92
N ILE A 20 -14.81 -11.80 -2.45
CA ILE A 20 -15.85 -11.15 -3.28
C ILE A 20 -15.20 -10.37 -4.44
N GLN A 21 -14.04 -9.76 -4.20
CA GLN A 21 -13.26 -9.07 -5.22
C GLN A 21 -12.47 -10.02 -6.14
N GLY A 22 -12.76 -11.32 -6.14
CA GLY A 22 -12.15 -12.28 -7.06
C GLY A 22 -10.64 -12.43 -6.90
N GLY A 23 -10.09 -12.15 -5.72
CA GLY A 23 -8.65 -12.19 -5.48
C GLY A 23 -7.87 -11.00 -6.05
N HIS A 24 -8.54 -9.94 -6.49
CA HIS A 24 -7.89 -8.71 -6.98
C HIS A 24 -7.34 -7.82 -5.85
N PHE A 25 -7.52 -8.22 -4.59
CA PHE A 25 -6.99 -7.53 -3.42
C PHE A 25 -5.93 -8.38 -2.73
N ILE A 26 -4.74 -7.79 -2.56
CA ILE A 26 -3.65 -8.36 -1.76
C ILE A 26 -3.54 -7.52 -0.49
N MET A 27 -3.94 -8.10 0.64
CA MET A 27 -3.90 -7.44 1.95
C MET A 27 -2.53 -7.63 2.61
N GLY A 28 -1.49 -7.03 2.04
CA GLY A 28 -0.10 -7.13 2.51
C GLY A 28 0.62 -5.79 2.54
N GLN A 29 1.74 -5.73 3.27
CA GLN A 29 2.66 -4.58 3.21
C GLN A 29 3.38 -4.57 1.85
N GLY A 30 3.66 -3.37 1.33
CA GLY A 30 4.37 -3.19 0.06
C GLY A 30 3.86 -2.02 -0.79
N ALA A 31 2.92 -1.23 -0.26
CA ALA A 31 2.32 -0.12 -0.98
C ALA A 31 2.31 1.15 -0.14
N VAL A 32 2.31 2.29 -0.82
CA VAL A 32 2.21 3.62 -0.20
C VAL A 32 1.18 4.48 -0.92
N PRO A 33 0.45 5.35 -0.20
CA PRO A 33 -0.39 6.36 -0.83
C PRO A 33 0.46 7.42 -1.55
N ILE A 34 -0.16 8.16 -2.48
CA ILE A 34 0.46 9.28 -3.20
C ILE A 34 -0.34 10.54 -2.88
N TYR A 35 0.34 11.54 -2.33
CA TYR A 35 -0.20 12.85 -2.00
C TYR A 35 0.45 13.94 -2.85
N ARG A 36 -0.36 14.94 -3.23
CA ARG A 36 0.06 16.22 -3.82
C ARG A 36 -0.63 17.34 -3.05
N ASP A 37 0.16 18.24 -2.46
CA ASP A 37 -0.36 19.37 -1.66
C ASP A 37 -1.39 18.93 -0.61
N GLY A 38 -1.09 17.85 0.12
CA GLY A 38 -1.97 17.25 1.13
C GLY A 38 -3.19 16.49 0.58
N THR A 39 -3.42 16.49 -0.73
CA THR A 39 -4.52 15.76 -1.37
C THR A 39 -4.09 14.36 -1.76
N LEU A 40 -4.84 13.34 -1.33
CA LEU A 40 -4.66 11.96 -1.77
C LEU A 40 -5.07 11.81 -3.23
N ILE A 41 -4.12 11.48 -4.10
CA ILE A 41 -4.34 11.37 -5.56
C ILE A 41 -4.18 9.95 -6.10
N GLY A 42 -3.73 9.01 -5.28
CA GLY A 42 -3.56 7.61 -5.68
C GLY A 42 -2.73 6.80 -4.71
N ALA A 43 -2.20 5.67 -5.18
CA ALA A 43 -1.29 4.80 -4.48
C ALA A 43 -0.37 4.07 -5.47
N VAL A 44 0.79 3.61 -5.00
CA VAL A 44 1.68 2.72 -5.74
C VAL A 44 2.09 1.55 -4.83
N GLY A 45 2.24 0.37 -5.41
CA GLY A 45 2.76 -0.80 -4.74
C GLY A 45 3.89 -1.44 -5.54
N ALA A 46 4.81 -2.08 -4.83
CA ALA A 46 5.84 -2.93 -5.41
C ALA A 46 5.67 -4.36 -4.91
N SER A 47 6.23 -5.32 -5.64
CA SER A 47 6.28 -6.71 -5.21
C SER A 47 7.52 -7.38 -5.81
N GLY A 48 8.27 -8.09 -4.97
CA GLY A 48 9.40 -8.91 -5.38
C GLY A 48 10.46 -9.12 -4.30
N GLY A 49 10.52 -8.23 -3.31
CA GLY A 49 11.38 -8.36 -2.14
C GLY A 49 10.65 -8.86 -0.89
N THR A 50 11.22 -8.55 0.28
CA THR A 50 10.48 -8.60 1.54
C THR A 50 9.44 -7.48 1.59
N PRO A 51 8.35 -7.59 2.37
CA PRO A 51 7.32 -6.56 2.42
C PRO A 51 7.86 -5.16 2.78
N ALA A 52 8.87 -5.09 3.64
CA ALA A 52 9.56 -3.85 3.99
C ALA A 52 10.32 -3.25 2.81
N GLN A 53 11.04 -4.08 2.05
CA GLN A 53 11.75 -3.64 0.84
C GLN A 53 10.78 -3.17 -0.25
N ASP A 54 9.65 -3.87 -0.42
CA ASP A 54 8.62 -3.47 -1.37
C ASP A 54 8.04 -2.08 -1.01
N GLU A 55 7.72 -1.83 0.27
CA GLU A 55 7.25 -0.52 0.73
C GLU A 55 8.33 0.57 0.57
N GLU A 56 9.60 0.26 0.85
CA GLU A 56 10.73 1.18 0.69
C GLU A 56 10.94 1.61 -0.77
N VAL A 57 10.88 0.64 -1.71
CA VAL A 57 10.99 0.92 -3.15
C VAL A 57 9.80 1.76 -3.64
N ALA A 58 8.58 1.40 -3.22
CA ALA A 58 7.39 2.17 -3.55
C ALA A 58 7.50 3.62 -3.03
N GLN A 59 7.93 3.79 -1.79
CA GLN A 59 8.19 5.09 -1.17
C GLN A 59 9.24 5.91 -1.92
N ALA A 60 10.37 5.29 -2.29
CA ALA A 60 11.43 5.93 -3.04
C ALA A 60 10.94 6.42 -4.42
N GLY A 61 10.11 5.63 -5.09
CA GLY A 61 9.47 6.01 -6.36
C GLY A 61 8.56 7.22 -6.24
N VAL A 62 7.69 7.27 -5.22
CA VAL A 62 6.82 8.43 -4.95
C VAL A 62 7.65 9.71 -4.73
N THR A 63 8.69 9.62 -3.89
CA THR A 63 9.57 10.75 -3.59
C THR A 63 10.34 11.21 -4.83
N ALA A 64 10.89 10.29 -5.63
CA ALA A 64 11.62 10.61 -6.85
C ALA A 64 10.73 11.27 -7.92
N ALA A 65 9.43 10.94 -7.94
CA ALA A 65 8.44 11.56 -8.82
C ALA A 65 7.96 12.95 -8.34
N GLY A 66 8.46 13.45 -7.20
CA GLY A 66 8.09 14.76 -6.64
C GLY A 66 6.78 14.77 -5.86
N PHE A 67 6.32 13.60 -5.39
CA PHE A 67 5.13 13.47 -4.55
C PHE A 67 5.49 13.05 -3.12
N SER A 68 4.50 13.08 -2.22
CA SER A 68 4.65 12.62 -0.84
C SER A 68 3.86 11.33 -0.60
N ALA A 69 4.35 10.45 0.26
CA ALA A 69 3.59 9.28 0.74
C ALA A 69 2.89 9.53 2.09
N LYS A 70 2.94 10.78 2.55
CA LYS A 70 2.26 11.26 3.74
C LYS A 70 1.45 12.52 3.35
N PRO A 71 0.34 12.81 4.03
CA PRO A 71 -0.38 14.07 3.85
C PRO A 71 0.55 15.28 3.99
#